data_AF-A0A936DJW3-F1
#
_entry.id   AF-A0A936DJW3-F1
#
_cell.length_a   1.000
_cell.length_b   1.000
_cell.length_c   1.000
_cell.angle_alpha   90.00
_cell.angle_beta   90.00
_cell.angle_gamma   90.00
#
_symmetry.space_group_name_H-M   'P 1'
#
loop_
_entity.id
_entity.type
_entity.pdbx_description
1 polymer ?
#
loop_
_entity_poly.entity_id
_entity_poly.type
_entity_poly.pdbx_seq_one_letter_code
_entity_poly.pdbx_strand_id
1 'polypeptide(L)'
;MVDNSPSMLDETHAVRDHLNAFSQQIIDAQIDIRVLLLTAYPNPDAAPEVDTGICIEPPLGGGGCPTHDSNFPIFAHVQQIIGSEHALSKVLSTHETWKPMMRPDSSKHIIVISDDDSFMTAEDFDAQFLALDPSYAGYHFDAIVSTSLCPEAGAIGEHYITLAGMTDGVIGDLCQQEFQPLFDQLSTAVTEGTGLSCVWSMPMAPEGKSIDPESVEVSLELDGAPLYPVRVDGAEGCPPGGHGWYYDDPDHPSTLWACPTTCDALEAAMSAELEIDVGCAFVPAG
;
A
#
# COMPACT_ATOMS: atom_id res chain seq x y z
N MET A 1 -11.61 -0.14 -3.78
CA MET A 1 -13.03 0.21 -3.98
C MET A 1 -13.79 -1.07 -4.23
N VAL A 2 -15.01 -1.17 -3.73
CA VAL A 2 -15.78 -2.41 -3.87
C VAL A 2 -17.21 -2.07 -4.25
N ASP A 3 -17.65 -2.69 -5.33
CA ASP A 3 -19.02 -2.65 -5.80
C ASP A 3 -19.99 -3.20 -4.74
N ASN A 4 -21.09 -2.47 -4.52
CA ASN A 4 -22.13 -2.84 -3.57
C ASN A 4 -23.40 -3.34 -4.28
N SER A 5 -23.32 -3.69 -5.56
CA SER A 5 -24.41 -4.36 -6.28
C SER A 5 -24.82 -5.66 -5.58
N PRO A 6 -26.10 -6.07 -5.61
CA PRO A 6 -26.54 -7.29 -4.91
C PRO A 6 -25.88 -8.58 -5.37
N SER A 7 -25.29 -8.62 -6.57
CA SER A 7 -24.55 -9.77 -7.10
C SER A 7 -23.22 -9.98 -6.39
N MET A 8 -22.66 -8.94 -5.77
CA MET A 8 -21.37 -8.97 -5.06
C MET A 8 -21.43 -9.50 -3.63
N LEU A 9 -22.55 -10.09 -3.20
CA LEU A 9 -22.77 -10.46 -1.79
C LEU A 9 -21.71 -11.44 -1.27
N ASP A 10 -21.43 -12.50 -2.03
CA ASP A 10 -20.48 -13.54 -1.61
C ASP A 10 -19.04 -13.01 -1.70
N GLU A 11 -18.74 -12.20 -2.71
CA GLU A 11 -17.46 -11.54 -2.95
C GLU A 11 -17.12 -10.56 -1.81
N THR A 12 -18.12 -9.84 -1.30
CA THR A 12 -17.96 -8.88 -0.21
C THR A 12 -17.41 -9.53 1.06
N HIS A 13 -17.83 -10.78 1.35
CA HIS A 13 -17.28 -11.56 2.45
C HIS A 13 -15.81 -11.92 2.22
N ALA A 14 -15.47 -12.41 1.01
CA ALA A 14 -14.10 -12.73 0.66
C ALA A 14 -13.19 -11.49 0.78
N VAL A 15 -13.63 -10.33 0.30
CA VAL A 15 -12.86 -9.08 0.39
C VAL A 15 -12.53 -8.72 1.83
N ARG A 16 -13.48 -8.88 2.77
CA ARG A 16 -13.27 -8.58 4.20
C ARG A 16 -12.18 -9.45 4.81
N ASP A 17 -12.23 -10.76 4.54
CA ASP A 17 -11.26 -11.70 5.09
C ASP A 17 -9.85 -11.45 4.52
N HIS A 18 -9.76 -11.17 3.22
CA HIS A 18 -8.46 -10.90 2.59
C HIS A 18 -7.86 -9.55 3.00
N LEU A 19 -8.66 -8.50 3.18
CA LEU A 19 -8.16 -7.20 3.67
C LEU A 19 -7.57 -7.29 5.08
N ASN A 20 -8.17 -8.09 5.96
CA ASN A 20 -7.61 -8.35 7.29
C ASN A 20 -6.28 -9.13 7.22
N ALA A 21 -6.19 -10.12 6.33
CA ALA A 21 -4.94 -10.86 6.11
C ALA A 21 -3.82 -9.95 5.57
N PHE A 22 -4.13 -9.12 4.58
CA PHE A 22 -3.22 -8.11 4.03
C PHE A 22 -2.73 -7.12 5.10
N SER A 23 -3.64 -6.67 5.97
CA SER A 23 -3.26 -5.78 7.06
C SER A 23 -2.27 -6.40 8.04
N GLN A 24 -2.39 -7.70 8.31
CA GLN A 24 -1.42 -8.38 9.17
C GLN A 24 -0.04 -8.37 8.54
N GLN A 25 0.04 -8.59 7.22
CA GLN A 25 1.31 -8.52 6.48
C GLN A 25 1.94 -7.12 6.53
N ILE A 26 1.15 -6.06 6.35
CA ILE A 26 1.63 -4.67 6.47
C ILE A 26 2.24 -4.42 7.86
N ILE A 27 1.53 -4.83 8.91
CA ILE A 27 1.95 -4.62 10.29
C ILE A 27 3.24 -5.39 10.57
N ASP A 28 3.31 -6.64 10.13
CA ASP A 28 4.47 -7.51 10.33
C ASP A 28 5.70 -6.98 9.57
N ALA A 29 5.48 -6.40 8.38
CA ALA A 29 6.54 -5.84 7.54
C ALA A 29 6.88 -4.37 7.87
N GLN A 30 6.18 -3.74 8.83
CA GLN A 30 6.38 -2.35 9.28
C GLN A 30 6.35 -1.30 8.16
N ILE A 31 5.50 -1.52 7.15
CA ILE A 31 5.56 -0.70 5.94
C ILE A 31 4.73 0.58 6.10
N ASP A 32 5.29 1.70 5.63
CA ASP A 32 4.64 3.00 5.66
C ASP A 32 3.58 3.13 4.55
N ILE A 33 2.35 2.69 4.85
CA ILE A 33 1.22 2.70 3.93
C ILE A 33 0.03 3.48 4.49
N ARG A 34 -0.79 4.00 3.58
CA ARG A 34 -2.15 4.47 3.85
C ARG A 34 -3.14 3.74 2.96
N VAL A 35 -4.11 3.07 3.57
CA VAL A 35 -5.18 2.35 2.89
C VAL A 35 -6.45 3.19 2.95
N LEU A 36 -7.07 3.39 1.79
CA LEU A 36 -8.37 4.02 1.69
C LEU A 36 -9.39 3.04 1.11
N LEU A 37 -10.42 2.76 1.90
CA LEU A 37 -11.56 1.95 1.46
C LEU A 37 -12.72 2.87 1.09
N LEU A 38 -13.13 2.83 -0.18
CA LEU A 38 -14.31 3.54 -0.69
C LEU A 38 -15.37 2.49 -1.05
N THR A 39 -16.39 2.38 -0.21
CA THR A 39 -17.52 1.44 -0.33
C THR A 39 -18.57 1.78 0.74
N ALA A 40 -19.71 1.11 0.74
CA ALA A 40 -20.72 1.28 1.79
C ALA A 40 -20.41 0.45 3.04
N TYR A 41 -20.71 0.98 4.22
CA TYR A 41 -20.85 0.26 5.48
C TYR A 41 -22.08 -0.65 5.44
N PRO A 42 -22.04 -1.79 6.16
CA PRO A 42 -23.19 -2.64 6.39
C PRO A 42 -24.34 -1.84 6.99
N ASN A 43 -25.54 -2.08 6.48
CA ASN A 43 -26.75 -1.47 6.98
C ASN A 43 -27.38 -2.39 8.05
N PRO A 44 -27.36 -2.01 9.34
CA PRO A 44 -27.89 -2.87 10.42
C PRO A 44 -29.40 -3.13 10.32
N ASP A 45 -30.12 -2.32 9.53
CA ASP A 45 -31.56 -2.48 9.28
C ASP A 45 -31.84 -3.29 8.00
N ALA A 46 -30.83 -3.61 7.20
CA ALA A 46 -30.96 -4.45 6.01
C ALA A 46 -30.96 -5.93 6.40
N ALA A 47 -31.60 -6.75 5.56
CA ALA A 47 -31.50 -8.19 5.70
C ALA A 47 -30.06 -8.63 5.32
N PRO A 48 -29.41 -9.53 6.08
CA PRO A 48 -28.03 -9.93 5.81
C PRO A 48 -27.83 -10.50 4.39
N GLU A 49 -28.87 -11.06 3.80
CA GLU A 49 -28.84 -11.67 2.46
C GLU A 49 -28.84 -10.64 1.31
N VAL A 50 -28.88 -9.34 1.62
CA VAL A 50 -28.81 -8.26 0.61
C VAL A 50 -27.84 -7.15 1.00
N ASP A 51 -27.15 -7.29 2.14
CA ASP A 51 -26.25 -6.26 2.65
C ASP A 51 -24.81 -6.51 2.17
N THR A 52 -24.42 -5.77 1.13
CA THR A 52 -23.08 -5.79 0.52
C THR A 52 -22.15 -4.76 1.13
N GLY A 53 -22.50 -4.24 2.31
CA GLY A 53 -21.65 -3.33 3.02
C GLY A 53 -20.42 -4.01 3.63
N ILE A 54 -19.30 -3.31 3.58
CA ILE A 54 -18.02 -3.76 4.13
C ILE A 54 -17.74 -2.99 5.42
N CYS A 55 -17.24 -3.70 6.42
CA CYS A 55 -16.65 -3.05 7.58
C CYS A 55 -15.50 -3.91 8.07
N ILE A 56 -14.36 -3.26 8.31
CA ILE A 56 -13.09 -3.89 8.60
C ILE A 56 -12.82 -3.79 10.10
N GLU A 57 -12.69 -4.91 10.77
CA GLU A 57 -12.29 -4.94 12.19
C GLU A 57 -10.77 -4.75 12.33
N PRO A 58 -10.24 -4.55 13.55
CA PRO A 58 -8.81 -4.59 13.79
C PRO A 58 -8.16 -5.89 13.24
N PRO A 59 -6.91 -5.85 12.74
CA PRO A 59 -5.94 -4.80 13.06
C PRO A 59 -5.87 -3.62 12.08
N LEU A 60 -6.46 -3.72 10.88
CA LEU A 60 -6.51 -2.59 9.93
C LEU A 60 -7.44 -1.50 10.44
N GLY A 61 -8.66 -1.91 10.76
CA GLY A 61 -9.71 -1.03 11.22
C GLY A 61 -9.52 -0.59 12.67
N GLY A 62 -10.17 0.51 13.03
CA GLY A 62 -10.11 1.12 14.37
C GLY A 62 -11.07 0.48 15.37
N GLY A 63 -11.85 -0.50 14.93
CA GLY A 63 -13.01 -1.04 15.64
C GLY A 63 -14.24 -0.12 15.53
N GLY A 64 -15.42 -0.68 15.78
CA GLY A 64 -16.69 0.05 15.70
C GLY A 64 -17.64 -0.42 14.61
N CYS A 65 -17.35 -1.56 13.99
CA CYS A 65 -18.25 -2.17 13.03
C CYS A 65 -19.64 -2.43 13.64
N PRO A 66 -20.71 -2.34 12.82
CA PRO A 66 -20.69 -2.26 11.36
C PRO A 66 -20.62 -0.85 10.76
N THR A 67 -20.67 0.22 11.55
CA THR A 67 -20.91 1.58 11.01
C THR A 67 -19.68 2.48 11.01
N HIS A 68 -18.59 2.06 11.64
CA HIS A 68 -17.36 2.84 11.79
C HIS A 68 -16.16 1.89 11.90
N ASP A 69 -15.12 2.09 11.09
CA ASP A 69 -13.88 1.30 11.16
C ASP A 69 -12.61 2.09 10.86
N SER A 70 -12.68 3.40 10.63
CA SER A 70 -11.49 4.17 10.28
C SER A 70 -10.43 4.16 11.40
N ASN A 71 -9.17 4.03 11.02
CA ASN A 71 -8.00 3.98 11.90
C ASN A 71 -6.90 4.91 11.37
N PHE A 72 -7.14 6.21 11.46
CA PHE A 72 -6.20 7.21 10.95
C PHE A 72 -4.87 7.17 11.73
N PRO A 73 -3.72 7.38 11.05
CA PRO A 73 -3.60 7.75 9.63
C PRO A 73 -3.49 6.57 8.66
N ILE A 74 -3.50 5.32 9.14
CA ILE A 74 -3.19 4.13 8.34
C ILE A 74 -4.37 3.71 7.48
N PHE A 75 -5.59 3.77 8.03
CA PHE A 75 -6.79 3.33 7.34
C PHE A 75 -7.91 4.36 7.43
N ALA A 76 -8.51 4.68 6.29
CA ALA A 76 -9.71 5.49 6.22
C ALA A 76 -10.77 4.79 5.41
N HIS A 77 -12.00 4.81 5.92
CA HIS A 77 -13.16 4.32 5.21
C HIS A 77 -14.06 5.48 4.83
N VAL A 78 -14.15 5.72 3.53
CA VAL A 78 -15.06 6.71 2.95
C VAL A 78 -16.37 6.02 2.60
N GLN A 79 -17.41 6.32 3.39
CA GLN A 79 -18.76 5.81 3.17
C GLN A 79 -19.30 6.28 1.82
N GLN A 80 -19.39 5.36 0.86
CA GLN A 80 -19.93 5.64 -0.46
C GLN A 80 -20.54 4.38 -1.06
N ILE A 81 -21.83 4.42 -1.36
CA ILE A 81 -22.46 3.38 -2.17
C ILE A 81 -21.89 3.44 -3.58
N ILE A 82 -21.31 2.33 -4.02
CA ILE A 82 -20.84 2.09 -5.39
C ILE A 82 -21.82 1.12 -6.03
N GLY A 83 -22.39 1.50 -7.17
CA GLY A 83 -23.19 0.57 -7.98
C GLY A 83 -22.34 -0.08 -9.07
N SER A 84 -22.85 -1.18 -9.59
CA SER A 84 -22.36 -1.99 -10.71
C SER A 84 -21.36 -1.29 -11.64
N GLU A 85 -21.79 -0.22 -12.31
CA GLU A 85 -20.99 0.38 -13.39
C GLU A 85 -20.33 1.72 -13.00
N HIS A 86 -20.32 2.07 -11.71
CA HIS A 86 -20.04 3.44 -11.26
C HIS A 86 -18.69 3.63 -10.56
N ALA A 87 -17.90 2.58 -10.35
CA ALA A 87 -16.68 2.65 -9.54
C ALA A 87 -15.74 3.79 -9.98
N LEU A 88 -15.33 3.84 -11.24
CA LEU A 88 -14.42 4.90 -11.75
C LEU A 88 -14.98 6.31 -11.52
N SER A 89 -16.26 6.52 -11.84
CA SER A 89 -16.92 7.82 -11.62
C SER A 89 -16.98 8.22 -10.14
N LYS A 90 -17.05 7.23 -9.24
CA LYS A 90 -17.06 7.44 -7.78
C LYS A 90 -15.71 7.82 -7.24
N VAL A 91 -14.60 7.32 -7.79
CA VAL A 91 -13.25 7.84 -7.45
C VAL A 91 -13.22 9.35 -7.69
N LEU A 92 -13.53 9.76 -8.92
CA LEU A 92 -13.37 11.15 -9.33
C LEU A 92 -14.31 12.08 -8.56
N SER A 93 -15.58 11.70 -8.42
CA SER A 93 -16.58 12.54 -7.74
C SER A 93 -16.41 12.64 -6.23
N THR A 94 -15.65 11.73 -5.61
CA THR A 94 -15.37 11.76 -4.15
C THR A 94 -13.96 12.25 -3.82
N HIS A 95 -13.22 12.81 -4.80
CA HIS A 95 -11.83 13.25 -4.66
C HIS A 95 -11.57 14.06 -3.39
N GLU A 96 -12.35 15.12 -3.16
CA GLU A 96 -12.17 16.00 -2.00
C GLU A 96 -12.30 15.26 -0.66
N THR A 97 -13.02 14.13 -0.61
CA THR A 97 -13.20 13.33 0.60
C THR A 97 -11.99 12.43 0.89
N TRP A 98 -11.44 11.77 -0.14
CA TRP A 98 -10.32 10.84 0.03
C TRP A 98 -8.94 11.48 -0.14
N LYS A 99 -8.86 12.66 -0.78
CA LYS A 99 -7.62 13.42 -1.00
C LYS A 99 -6.76 13.59 0.25
N PRO A 100 -7.29 13.86 1.47
CA PRO A 100 -6.47 14.02 2.66
C PRO A 100 -5.63 12.79 3.03
N MET A 101 -6.00 11.60 2.55
CA MET A 101 -5.23 10.38 2.77
C MET A 101 -4.04 10.25 1.81
N MET A 102 -4.08 10.92 0.67
CA MET A 102 -3.02 10.87 -0.34
C MET A 102 -1.77 11.62 0.13
N ARG A 103 -0.60 11.04 -0.09
CA ARG A 103 0.69 11.69 0.12
C ARG A 103 1.31 12.02 -1.23
N PRO A 104 1.84 13.22 -1.46
CA PRO A 104 2.47 13.57 -2.74
C PRO A 104 3.54 12.54 -3.15
N ASP A 105 4.42 12.18 -2.22
CA ASP A 105 5.63 11.39 -2.49
C ASP A 105 5.44 9.87 -2.40
N SER A 106 4.19 9.37 -2.38
CA SER A 106 3.93 7.92 -2.37
C SER A 106 3.68 7.36 -3.77
N SER A 107 3.94 6.07 -3.97
CA SER A 107 3.27 5.33 -5.04
C SER A 107 1.75 5.38 -4.84
N LYS A 108 0.99 5.37 -5.94
CA LYS A 108 -0.48 5.43 -5.92
C LYS A 108 -1.02 4.16 -6.57
N HIS A 109 -1.81 3.40 -5.81
CA HIS A 109 -2.50 2.21 -6.30
C HIS A 109 -4.00 2.43 -6.16
N ILE A 110 -4.74 2.22 -7.25
CA ILE A 110 -6.20 2.24 -7.27
C ILE A 110 -6.66 0.83 -7.53
N ILE A 111 -7.53 0.31 -6.67
CA ILE A 111 -8.05 -1.04 -6.78
C ILE A 111 -9.55 -0.99 -6.94
N VAL A 112 -10.08 -1.67 -7.95
CA VAL A 112 -11.52 -1.92 -8.11
C VAL A 112 -11.84 -3.41 -8.00
N ILE A 113 -12.92 -3.72 -7.29
CA ILE A 113 -13.48 -5.07 -7.20
C ILE A 113 -14.94 -4.97 -7.63
N SER A 114 -15.30 -5.60 -8.75
CA SER A 114 -16.65 -5.55 -9.35
C SER A 114 -16.87 -6.74 -10.29
N ASP A 115 -18.10 -7.27 -10.32
CA ASP A 115 -18.55 -8.30 -11.26
C ASP A 115 -19.09 -7.74 -12.58
N ASP A 116 -19.17 -6.42 -12.67
CA ASP A 116 -19.64 -5.64 -13.81
C ASP A 116 -18.49 -4.83 -14.46
N ASP A 117 -18.82 -4.02 -15.47
CA ASP A 117 -17.88 -3.11 -16.12
C ASP A 117 -18.27 -1.64 -15.90
N SER A 118 -17.30 -0.74 -16.03
CA SER A 118 -17.56 0.69 -15.86
C SER A 118 -18.31 1.30 -17.05
N PHE A 119 -19.21 2.26 -16.79
CA PHE A 119 -19.71 3.14 -17.85
C PHE A 119 -18.68 4.16 -18.34
N MET A 120 -17.65 4.44 -17.53
CA MET A 120 -16.55 5.33 -17.90
C MET A 120 -15.46 4.51 -18.58
N THR A 121 -14.92 5.02 -19.68
CA THR A 121 -13.81 4.36 -20.39
C THR A 121 -12.51 4.48 -19.59
N ALA A 122 -11.56 3.58 -19.89
CA ALA A 122 -10.23 3.62 -19.30
C ALA A 122 -9.52 4.95 -19.60
N GLU A 123 -9.59 5.41 -20.85
CA GLU A 123 -8.93 6.64 -21.31
C GLU A 123 -9.53 7.90 -20.69
N ASP A 124 -10.87 7.95 -20.56
CA ASP A 124 -11.52 9.09 -19.92
C ASP A 124 -11.20 9.14 -18.42
N PHE A 125 -11.10 7.98 -17.77
CA PHE A 125 -10.72 7.92 -16.36
C PHE A 125 -9.27 8.36 -16.14
N ASP A 126 -8.31 7.78 -16.88
CA ASP A 126 -6.88 8.12 -16.79
C ASP A 126 -6.66 9.62 -16.97
N ALA A 127 -7.21 10.20 -18.03
CA ALA A 127 -7.09 11.62 -18.33
C ALA A 127 -7.68 12.50 -17.20
N GLN A 128 -8.82 12.12 -16.64
CA GLN A 128 -9.46 12.88 -15.55
C GLN A 128 -8.74 12.71 -14.22
N PHE A 129 -8.27 11.51 -13.90
CA PHE A 129 -7.57 11.21 -12.65
C PHE A 129 -6.23 11.94 -12.59
N LEU A 130 -5.44 11.89 -13.67
CA LEU A 130 -4.16 12.62 -13.77
C LEU A 130 -4.34 14.14 -13.76
N ALA A 131 -5.51 14.65 -14.14
CA ALA A 131 -5.83 16.07 -14.05
C ALA A 131 -6.17 16.53 -12.62
N LEU A 132 -6.45 15.61 -11.67
CA LEU A 132 -6.78 15.97 -10.29
C LEU A 132 -5.58 16.50 -9.52
N ASP A 133 -4.41 15.89 -9.70
CA ASP A 133 -3.17 16.27 -9.01
C ASP A 133 -1.94 15.74 -9.77
N PRO A 134 -0.90 16.57 -10.02
CA PRO A 134 0.32 16.12 -10.69
C PRO A 134 1.04 14.96 -9.98
N SER A 135 0.89 14.83 -8.65
CA SER A 135 1.47 13.74 -7.86
C SER A 135 0.83 12.36 -8.11
N TYR A 136 -0.21 12.30 -8.95
CA TYR A 136 -0.85 11.06 -9.35
C TYR A 136 -0.26 10.47 -10.64
N ALA A 137 0.67 11.16 -11.28
CA ALA A 137 1.41 10.62 -12.41
C ALA A 137 2.13 9.32 -12.03
N GLY A 138 2.03 8.29 -12.88
CA GLY A 138 2.62 6.97 -12.62
C GLY A 138 1.85 6.14 -11.59
N TYR A 139 0.55 6.41 -11.37
CA TYR A 139 -0.28 5.51 -10.58
C TYR A 139 -0.48 4.16 -11.27
N HIS A 140 -0.70 3.13 -10.47
CA HIS A 140 -1.11 1.80 -10.93
C HIS A 140 -2.61 1.62 -10.69
N PHE A 141 -3.30 1.07 -11.69
CA PHE A 141 -4.68 0.64 -11.57
C PHE A 141 -4.74 -0.89 -11.55
N ASP A 142 -5.16 -1.45 -10.44
CA ASP A 142 -5.35 -2.87 -10.25
C ASP A 142 -6.85 -3.19 -10.18
N ALA A 143 -7.23 -4.41 -10.57
CA ALA A 143 -8.63 -4.80 -10.52
C ALA A 143 -8.85 -6.28 -10.26
N ILE A 144 -9.93 -6.60 -9.55
CA ILE A 144 -10.49 -7.95 -9.47
C ILE A 144 -11.85 -7.91 -10.13
N VAL A 145 -11.90 -8.46 -11.33
CA VAL A 145 -13.06 -8.37 -12.22
C VAL A 145 -13.28 -9.68 -12.95
N SER A 146 -14.48 -9.87 -13.46
CA SER A 146 -14.79 -10.99 -14.35
C SER A 146 -13.98 -10.86 -15.64
N THR A 147 -13.03 -11.77 -15.87
CA THR A 147 -12.23 -11.78 -17.13
C THR A 147 -12.89 -12.58 -18.25
N SER A 148 -13.94 -13.33 -17.89
CA SER A 148 -14.75 -14.13 -18.80
C SER A 148 -16.20 -14.19 -18.30
N LEU A 149 -17.11 -14.69 -19.13
CA LEU A 149 -18.49 -14.90 -18.69
C LEU A 149 -18.57 -16.13 -17.77
N CYS A 150 -18.92 -15.90 -16.51
CA CYS A 150 -19.20 -16.91 -15.48
C CYS A 150 -20.54 -16.61 -14.79
N PRO A 151 -21.10 -17.53 -13.99
CA PRO A 151 -22.35 -17.30 -13.26
C PRO A 151 -22.35 -16.06 -12.36
N GLU A 152 -21.18 -15.71 -11.83
CA GLU A 152 -20.93 -14.57 -10.94
C GLU A 152 -20.75 -13.26 -11.73
N ALA A 153 -20.55 -13.32 -13.05
CA ALA A 153 -20.30 -12.13 -13.87
C ALA A 153 -21.61 -11.46 -14.32
N GLY A 154 -21.81 -10.21 -13.90
CA GLY A 154 -22.77 -9.29 -14.52
C GLY A 154 -22.31 -8.87 -15.92
N ALA A 155 -21.02 -8.54 -16.06
CA ALA A 155 -20.34 -8.26 -17.33
C ALA A 155 -18.86 -8.64 -17.26
N ILE A 156 -18.17 -8.67 -18.42
CA ILE A 156 -16.71 -8.71 -18.43
C ILE A 156 -16.21 -7.30 -18.15
N GLY A 157 -15.29 -7.13 -17.20
CA GLY A 157 -14.72 -5.84 -16.81
C GLY A 157 -13.74 -5.25 -17.83
N GLU A 158 -14.14 -5.09 -19.09
CA GLU A 158 -13.27 -4.71 -20.20
C GLU A 158 -12.56 -3.36 -19.98
N HIS A 159 -13.26 -2.35 -19.46
CA HIS A 159 -12.62 -1.06 -19.18
C HIS A 159 -11.62 -1.15 -18.03
N TYR A 160 -11.91 -1.94 -16.99
CA TYR A 160 -10.97 -2.16 -15.89
C TYR A 160 -9.71 -2.91 -16.36
N ILE A 161 -9.87 -3.94 -17.19
CA ILE A 161 -8.75 -4.69 -17.79
C ILE A 161 -7.90 -3.78 -18.68
N THR A 162 -8.54 -2.95 -19.50
CA THR A 162 -7.84 -1.99 -20.36
C THR A 162 -7.06 -0.98 -19.53
N LEU A 163 -7.68 -0.42 -18.50
CA LEU A 163 -7.04 0.56 -17.62
C LEU A 163 -5.84 -0.03 -16.89
N ALA A 164 -5.96 -1.23 -16.33
CA ALA A 164 -4.84 -1.90 -15.68
C ALA A 164 -3.66 -2.11 -16.65
N GLY A 165 -3.93 -2.53 -17.88
CA GLY A 165 -2.91 -2.68 -18.91
C GLY A 165 -2.25 -1.36 -19.32
N MET A 166 -2.96 -0.24 -19.25
CA MET A 166 -2.39 1.10 -19.52
C MET A 166 -1.46 1.59 -18.41
N THR A 167 -1.73 1.19 -17.17
CA THR A 167 -1.04 1.68 -15.95
C THR A 167 -0.07 0.67 -15.35
N ASP A 168 0.23 -0.42 -16.07
CA ASP A 168 1.07 -1.52 -15.57
C ASP A 168 0.58 -2.07 -14.22
N GLY A 169 -0.74 -2.29 -14.12
CA GLY A 169 -1.39 -2.85 -12.94
C GLY A 169 -1.80 -4.31 -13.13
N VAL A 170 -2.31 -4.91 -12.07
CA VAL A 170 -2.60 -6.35 -11.98
C VAL A 170 -4.09 -6.64 -12.04
N ILE A 171 -4.43 -7.73 -12.74
CA ILE A 171 -5.79 -8.26 -12.84
C ILE A 171 -5.90 -9.58 -12.08
N GLY A 172 -6.85 -9.66 -11.15
CA GLY A 172 -7.36 -10.91 -10.58
C GLY A 172 -8.68 -11.31 -11.22
N ASP A 173 -8.89 -12.61 -11.46
CA ASP A 173 -10.13 -13.11 -12.04
C ASP A 173 -11.19 -13.38 -10.97
N LEU A 174 -12.26 -12.58 -10.97
CA LEU A 174 -13.36 -12.74 -10.03
C LEU A 174 -14.07 -14.08 -10.23
N CYS A 175 -14.14 -14.59 -11.46
CA CYS A 175 -14.76 -15.88 -11.78
C CYS A 175 -14.04 -17.07 -11.13
N GLN A 176 -12.74 -16.92 -10.84
CA GLN A 176 -11.95 -17.91 -10.10
C GLN A 176 -11.78 -17.54 -8.63
N GLN A 177 -12.36 -16.41 -8.18
CA GLN A 177 -12.13 -15.82 -6.87
C GLN A 177 -10.62 -15.66 -6.60
N GLU A 178 -9.87 -15.26 -7.63
CA GLU A 178 -8.42 -15.08 -7.56
C GLU A 178 -8.08 -13.69 -7.02
N PHE A 179 -8.18 -13.55 -5.70
CA PHE A 179 -7.78 -12.33 -4.99
C PHE A 179 -6.27 -12.25 -4.77
N GLN A 180 -5.59 -13.39 -4.74
CA GLN A 180 -4.17 -13.48 -4.36
C GLN A 180 -3.22 -12.63 -5.22
N PRO A 181 -3.32 -12.59 -6.57
CA PRO A 181 -2.39 -11.81 -7.39
C PRO A 181 -2.42 -10.31 -7.08
N LEU A 182 -3.62 -9.77 -6.80
CA LEU A 182 -3.75 -8.39 -6.36
C LEU A 182 -3.01 -8.17 -5.04
N PHE A 183 -3.22 -9.05 -4.07
CA PHE A 183 -2.61 -8.88 -2.74
C PHE A 183 -1.10 -9.10 -2.75
N ASP A 184 -0.60 -10.02 -3.58
CA ASP A 184 0.82 -10.16 -3.85
C ASP A 184 1.38 -8.88 -4.46
N GLN A 185 0.69 -8.30 -5.45
CA GLN A 185 1.07 -7.02 -6.05
C GLN A 185 1.07 -5.88 -5.03
N LEU A 186 0.09 -5.82 -4.12
CA LEU A 186 0.09 -4.82 -3.08
C LEU A 186 1.25 -5.01 -2.13
N SER A 187 1.53 -6.24 -1.69
CA SER A 187 2.68 -6.53 -0.82
C SER A 187 4.00 -6.21 -1.51
N THR A 188 4.13 -6.55 -2.79
CA THR A 188 5.26 -6.20 -3.64
C THR A 188 5.38 -4.70 -3.84
N ALA A 189 4.33 -3.99 -4.27
CA ALA A 189 4.36 -2.54 -4.46
C ALA A 189 4.60 -1.76 -3.16
N VAL A 190 4.25 -2.35 -2.02
CA VAL A 190 4.51 -1.78 -0.70
C VAL A 190 5.95 -2.06 -0.27
N THR A 191 6.58 -3.14 -0.75
CA THR A 191 8.00 -3.49 -0.49
C THR A 191 8.97 -2.85 -1.50
N GLU A 192 8.59 -2.78 -2.78
CA GLU A 192 9.38 -2.29 -3.92
C GLU A 192 9.07 -0.83 -4.27
N GLY A 193 7.83 -0.37 -4.04
CA GLY A 193 7.37 1.00 -4.33
C GLY A 193 7.64 2.01 -3.22
N THR A 194 8.37 1.60 -2.17
CA THR A 194 9.09 2.55 -1.35
C THR A 194 10.41 2.84 -2.04
N GLY A 195 10.50 3.99 -2.72
CA GLY A 195 11.80 4.67 -2.74
C GLY A 195 12.29 4.67 -1.30
N LEU A 196 13.36 3.94 -1.02
CA LEU A 196 13.82 3.69 0.33
C LEU A 196 13.96 5.04 1.03
N SER A 197 13.18 5.24 2.10
CA SER A 197 13.20 6.46 2.91
C SER A 197 14.64 6.81 3.26
N CYS A 198 14.97 8.10 3.38
CA CYS A 198 16.30 8.52 3.83
C CYS A 198 16.50 8.32 5.35
N VAL A 199 15.50 7.79 6.04
CA VAL A 199 15.53 7.43 7.47
C VAL A 199 15.04 5.99 7.63
N TRP A 200 15.82 5.18 8.34
CA TRP A 200 15.58 3.76 8.59
C TRP A 200 15.52 3.49 10.08
N SER A 201 14.63 2.59 10.51
CA SER A 201 14.56 2.17 11.91
C SER A 201 15.70 1.20 12.24
N MET A 202 16.24 1.30 13.45
CA MET A 202 17.18 0.29 13.96
C MET A 202 16.47 -1.08 14.06
N PRO A 203 17.06 -2.19 13.58
CA PRO A 203 16.48 -3.52 13.72
C PRO A 203 16.19 -3.86 15.19
N MET A 204 15.18 -4.70 15.45
CA MET A 204 14.93 -5.18 16.82
C MET A 204 15.98 -6.22 17.23
N ALA A 205 16.56 -6.03 18.42
CA ALA A 205 17.48 -7.01 18.99
C ALA A 205 16.74 -8.33 19.29
N PRO A 206 17.34 -9.51 19.00
CA PRO A 206 16.80 -10.79 19.43
C PRO A 206 16.65 -10.85 20.95
N GLU A 207 15.66 -11.62 21.43
CA GLU A 207 15.32 -11.71 22.86
C GLU A 207 16.56 -12.08 23.71
N GLY A 208 16.85 -11.24 24.71
CA GLY A 208 18.01 -11.41 25.62
C GLY A 208 19.37 -10.94 25.08
N LYS A 209 19.42 -10.28 23.91
CA LYS A 209 20.63 -9.66 23.36
C LYS A 209 20.47 -8.15 23.24
N SER A 210 21.60 -7.45 23.18
CA SER A 210 21.66 -6.03 22.79
C SER A 210 22.37 -5.92 21.45
N ILE A 211 21.89 -5.01 20.60
CA ILE A 211 22.62 -4.65 19.39
C ILE A 211 23.88 -3.89 19.79
N ASP A 212 24.99 -4.16 19.10
CA ASP A 212 26.20 -3.37 19.19
C ASP A 212 26.19 -2.31 18.07
N PRO A 213 25.95 -1.02 18.38
CA PRO A 213 25.93 0.05 17.39
C PRO A 213 27.22 0.17 16.57
N GLU A 214 28.35 -0.31 17.09
CA GLU A 214 29.64 -0.30 16.39
C GLU A 214 29.76 -1.38 15.31
N SER A 215 28.86 -2.35 15.31
CA SER A 215 28.86 -3.48 14.40
C SER A 215 27.84 -3.38 13.27
N VAL A 216 27.16 -2.23 13.16
CA VAL A 216 26.10 -2.03 12.18
C VAL A 216 26.68 -1.71 10.82
N GLU A 217 26.25 -2.46 9.82
CA GLU A 217 26.61 -2.28 8.42
C GLU A 217 25.34 -2.09 7.60
N VAL A 218 25.37 -1.13 6.67
CA VAL A 218 24.27 -0.82 5.76
C VAL A 218 24.71 -1.19 4.36
N SER A 219 23.96 -2.08 3.71
CA SER A 219 24.06 -2.43 2.30
C SER A 219 22.81 -1.96 1.56
N LEU A 220 23.02 -1.38 0.39
CA LEU A 220 21.97 -0.96 -0.52
C LEU A 220 22.15 -1.65 -1.87
N GLU A 221 21.07 -1.96 -2.56
CA GLU A 221 21.09 -2.32 -3.98
C GLU A 221 20.19 -1.34 -4.74
N LEU A 222 20.76 -0.56 -5.65
CA LEU A 222 20.05 0.45 -6.43
C LEU A 222 20.08 0.08 -7.91
N ASP A 223 18.92 -0.11 -8.52
CA ASP A 223 18.77 -0.51 -9.93
C ASP A 223 19.62 -1.75 -10.30
N GLY A 224 19.74 -2.71 -9.36
CA GLY A 224 20.56 -3.92 -9.51
C GLY A 224 22.06 -3.72 -9.28
N ALA A 225 22.50 -2.55 -8.79
CA ALA A 225 23.89 -2.24 -8.48
C ALA A 225 24.10 -2.07 -6.97
N PRO A 226 25.07 -2.78 -6.36
CA PRO A 226 25.32 -2.67 -4.92
C PRO A 226 25.99 -1.34 -4.57
N LEU A 227 25.55 -0.74 -3.47
CA LEU A 227 26.06 0.48 -2.87
C LEU A 227 26.32 0.27 -1.37
N TYR A 228 27.52 0.62 -0.92
CA TYR A 228 27.94 0.47 0.48
C TYR A 228 28.26 1.85 1.08
N PRO A 229 27.26 2.56 1.65
CA PRO A 229 27.47 3.86 2.27
C PRO A 229 28.32 3.74 3.53
N VAL A 230 29.27 4.68 3.73
CA VAL A 230 30.10 4.68 4.94
C VAL A 230 29.36 5.25 6.15
N ARG A 231 29.53 4.64 7.32
CA ARG A 231 29.04 5.23 8.58
C ARG A 231 29.85 6.48 8.93
N VAL A 232 29.16 7.56 9.30
CA VAL A 232 29.75 8.81 9.80
C VAL A 232 29.10 9.20 11.13
N ASP A 233 29.76 10.07 11.90
CA ASP A 233 29.32 10.42 13.27
C ASP A 233 28.05 11.30 13.30
N GLY A 234 27.65 11.86 12.17
CA GLY A 234 26.50 12.75 12.05
C GLY A 234 26.46 13.46 10.69
N ALA A 235 25.42 14.27 10.47
CA ALA A 235 25.19 14.97 9.20
C ALA A 235 26.39 15.79 8.70
N GLU A 236 27.16 16.41 9.60
CA GLU A 236 28.35 17.19 9.23
C GLU A 236 29.51 16.33 8.70
N GLY A 237 29.51 15.03 9.01
CA GLY A 237 30.51 14.06 8.56
C GLY A 237 30.24 13.50 7.16
N CYS A 238 29.11 13.84 6.54
CA CYS A 238 28.73 13.29 5.25
C CYS A 238 29.75 13.62 4.14
N PRO A 239 30.23 12.61 3.38
CA PRO A 239 31.28 12.81 2.39
C PRO A 239 30.77 13.65 1.20
N PRO A 240 31.49 14.72 0.78
CA PRO A 240 31.10 15.53 -0.37
C PRO A 240 31.11 14.68 -1.65
N GLY A 241 29.94 14.45 -2.25
CA GLY A 241 29.78 13.62 -3.45
C GLY A 241 30.05 12.13 -3.21
N GLY A 242 30.10 11.68 -1.95
CA GLY A 242 30.15 10.28 -1.59
C GLY A 242 28.88 9.85 -0.85
N HIS A 243 28.72 8.54 -0.67
CA HIS A 243 27.58 7.96 0.05
C HIS A 243 27.95 7.65 1.50
N GLY A 244 27.07 8.01 2.42
CA GLY A 244 27.20 7.70 3.83
C GLY A 244 25.87 7.61 4.56
N TRP A 245 25.93 7.28 5.84
CA TRP A 245 24.80 7.25 6.77
C TRP A 245 25.28 7.53 8.20
N TYR A 246 24.39 7.93 9.09
CA TYR A 246 24.69 8.24 10.49
C TYR A 246 23.51 7.91 11.41
N TYR A 247 23.75 7.84 12.73
CA TYR A 247 22.66 7.65 13.70
C TYR A 247 21.98 8.95 14.09
N ASP A 248 20.72 8.88 14.49
CA ASP A 248 20.03 10.00 15.14
C ASP A 248 20.70 10.44 16.44
N ASP A 249 21.04 9.47 17.29
CA ASP A 249 21.78 9.64 18.53
C ASP A 249 22.93 8.62 18.56
N PRO A 250 24.20 9.08 18.51
CA PRO A 250 25.36 8.18 18.56
C PRO A 250 25.46 7.35 19.83
N ASP A 251 24.90 7.82 20.95
CA ASP A 251 24.96 7.14 22.24
C ASP A 251 23.79 6.15 22.43
N HIS A 252 22.63 6.45 21.83
CA HIS A 252 21.41 5.63 21.95
C HIS A 252 20.64 5.57 20.61
N PRO A 253 21.18 4.89 19.59
CA PRO A 253 20.63 4.93 18.26
C PRO A 253 19.26 4.26 18.20
N SER A 254 18.29 4.98 17.66
CA SER A 254 16.95 4.46 17.38
C SER A 254 16.66 4.44 15.88
N THR A 255 17.31 5.32 15.12
CA THR A 255 17.16 5.43 13.67
C THR A 255 18.51 5.69 12.99
N LEU A 256 18.64 5.22 11.76
CA LEU A 256 19.75 5.47 10.85
C LEU A 256 19.29 6.45 9.78
N TRP A 257 20.13 7.42 9.43
CA TRP A 257 19.83 8.51 8.52
C TRP A 257 20.83 8.47 7.37
N ALA A 258 20.33 8.45 6.14
CA ALA A 258 21.14 8.54 4.94
C ALA A 258 21.76 9.94 4.83
N CYS A 259 23.02 10.02 4.44
CA CYS A 259 23.62 11.28 4.01
C CYS A 259 22.91 11.82 2.76
N PRO A 260 22.95 13.15 2.49
CA PRO A 260 22.23 13.75 1.37
C PRO A 260 22.48 13.07 0.01
N THR A 261 23.74 12.78 -0.34
CA THR A 261 24.06 12.08 -1.61
C THR A 261 23.47 10.65 -1.67
N THR A 262 23.40 9.95 -0.54
CA THR A 262 22.79 8.62 -0.46
C THR A 262 21.28 8.72 -0.60
N CYS A 263 20.68 9.70 0.09
CA CYS A 263 19.26 10.02 0.00
C CYS A 263 18.85 10.36 -1.44
N ASP A 264 19.55 11.29 -2.08
CA ASP A 264 19.31 11.67 -3.49
C ASP A 264 19.41 10.46 -4.44
N ALA A 265 20.31 9.51 -4.16
CA ALA A 265 20.47 8.31 -4.96
C ALA A 265 19.33 7.30 -4.75
N LEU A 266 18.83 7.17 -3.52
CA LEU A 266 17.66 6.34 -3.19
C LEU A 266 16.39 6.90 -3.82
N GLU A 267 16.21 8.22 -3.79
CA GLU A 267 15.06 8.91 -4.40
C GLU A 267 15.09 8.87 -5.93
N ALA A 268 16.29 8.79 -6.52
CA ALA A 268 16.47 8.73 -7.98
C ALA A 268 16.43 7.30 -8.56
N ALA A 269 16.55 6.27 -7.72
CA ALA A 269 16.55 4.87 -8.16
C ALA A 269 15.13 4.43 -8.56
N MET A 270 15.02 3.63 -9.62
CA MET A 270 13.76 3.00 -10.01
C MET A 270 13.44 1.77 -9.15
N SER A 271 14.47 1.14 -8.59
CA SER A 271 14.39 0.03 -7.66
C SER A 271 15.48 0.19 -6.60
N ALA A 272 15.13 0.00 -5.32
CA ALA A 272 16.07 0.12 -4.22
C ALA A 272 15.79 -0.94 -3.13
N GLU A 273 16.82 -1.68 -2.71
CA GLU A 273 16.77 -2.62 -1.59
C GLU A 273 17.74 -2.18 -0.47
N LEU A 274 17.35 -2.43 0.79
CA LEU A 274 18.12 -2.09 1.99
C LEU A 274 18.28 -3.33 2.86
N GLU A 275 19.51 -3.58 3.26
CA GLU A 275 19.85 -4.57 4.27
C GLU A 275 20.69 -3.88 5.36
N ILE A 276 20.28 -4.09 6.62
CA ILE A 276 20.98 -3.58 7.81
C ILE A 276 21.46 -4.79 8.60
N ASP A 277 22.75 -5.05 8.52
CA ASP A 277 23.40 -6.09 9.29
C ASP A 277 23.79 -5.55 10.66
N VAL A 278 23.38 -6.27 11.72
CA VAL A 278 23.69 -5.90 13.11
C VAL A 278 24.42 -7.04 13.82
N GLY A 279 25.61 -6.75 14.33
CA GLY A 279 26.26 -7.62 15.30
C GLY A 279 25.53 -7.59 16.64
N CYS A 280 25.30 -8.76 17.22
CA CYS A 280 24.71 -8.88 18.55
C CYS A 280 25.79 -9.08 19.62
N ALA A 281 25.74 -8.30 20.70
CA ALA A 281 26.55 -8.51 21.91
C ALA A 281 25.72 -9.19 23.02
N PHE A 282 26.39 -9.96 23.88
CA PHE A 282 25.76 -10.58 25.05
C PHE A 282 25.61 -9.54 26.17
N VAL A 283 24.40 -9.42 26.75
CA VAL A 283 24.20 -8.63 27.97
C VAL A 283 24.84 -9.39 29.14
N PRO A 284 25.84 -8.84 29.85
CA PRO A 284 26.41 -9.50 31.02
C PRO A 284 25.34 -9.61 32.10
N ALA A 285 25.11 -10.81 32.62
CA ALA A 285 24.27 -11.00 33.80
C ALA A 285 24.92 -10.29 34.99
N GLY A 286 24.27 -9.24 35.50
CA GLY A 286 24.61 -8.57 36.76
C GLY A 286 24.22 -9.37 37.98
#